data_AF-A0A8S1GS36-F1
#
_entry.id   AF-A0A8S1GS36-F1
#
_cell.length_a   1.000
_cell.length_b   1.000
_cell.length_c   1.000
_cell.angle_alpha   90.00
_cell.angle_beta   90.00
_cell.angle_gamma   90.00
#
_symmetry.space_group_name_H-M   'P 1'
#
loop_
_entity.id
_entity.type
_entity.pdbx_description
1 polymer ?
#
loop_
_entity_poly.entity_id
_entity_poly.type
_entity_poly.pdbx_seq_one_letter_code
_entity_poly.pdbx_strand_id
1 'polypeptide(L)'
;MAQGILHLPPISKHNQKARKFFSTHYLWRFRYATVLIVCVFFYITLYYYALYSPVILDNGFAGNVNNSLVDSKAGHNYMIIAHGCSPETDRCYSVVDQIVPENERKNEKALEEVVERHMVVDGFEETSDTIVRIYSPQGFKFSESDSRMWTIDHRSLRAQYIAALISAPFLVTALSLVETENQNKSVLEIGLGGGSFDMFIHEFYPQVSITAVELDPMVAKLANQWFGVKENDRRRTIVDDGMDFIRQSQKRGDSYDVVVIDACDVNMNVPCPVKEFRKPENLMAMKSILKENGALVFNLLTLEENVKEVNKQIVESICEPFSSCLRIALKAEVNEVIICMKYKVSDAGAQLSFYEQSFDTQGRIPQ
;
A
#
# COMPACT_ATOMS: atom_id res chain seq x y z
N MET A 1 24.32 72.65 -58.15
CA MET A 1 25.61 73.26 -57.77
C MET A 1 26.37 72.28 -56.89
N ALA A 2 27.63 71.99 -57.28
CA ALA A 2 28.76 71.41 -56.52
C ALA A 2 28.52 70.08 -55.77
N GLN A 3 28.95 68.90 -56.22
CA GLN A 3 30.34 68.37 -56.35
C GLN A 3 31.25 68.58 -55.12
N GLY A 4 31.74 67.48 -54.56
CA GLY A 4 32.77 67.46 -53.52
C GLY A 4 33.21 66.02 -53.18
N ILE A 5 33.91 65.37 -54.12
CA ILE A 5 34.65 64.12 -53.87
C ILE A 5 35.96 64.50 -53.17
N LEU A 6 36.21 63.92 -52.00
CA LEU A 6 37.50 64.03 -51.29
C LEU A 6 38.07 62.62 -51.09
N HIS A 7 39.06 62.27 -51.92
CA HIS A 7 39.90 61.09 -51.75
C HIS A 7 40.99 61.39 -50.71
N LEU A 8 41.19 60.47 -49.76
CA LEU A 8 42.35 60.40 -48.88
C LEU A 8 43.02 59.00 -48.98
N PRO A 9 44.34 58.90 -48.73
CA PRO A 9 45.22 57.82 -49.21
C PRO A 9 45.19 56.54 -48.34
N PRO A 10 45.74 55.40 -48.81
CA PRO A 10 45.59 54.12 -48.13
C PRO A 10 46.52 53.99 -46.91
N ILE A 11 45.96 53.66 -45.75
CA ILE A 11 46.70 53.35 -44.53
C ILE A 11 47.11 51.86 -44.52
N SER A 12 48.32 51.62 -44.04
CA SER A 12 49.18 50.45 -44.21
C SER A 12 48.69 49.12 -43.61
N LYS A 13 49.20 48.03 -44.20
CA LYS A 13 48.89 46.60 -43.94
C LYS A 13 49.35 46.05 -42.57
N HIS A 14 49.47 46.86 -41.51
CA HIS A 14 49.96 46.35 -40.22
C HIS A 14 48.89 45.94 -39.18
N ASN A 15 47.59 46.13 -39.48
CA ASN A 15 46.49 45.89 -38.53
C ASN A 15 45.61 44.65 -38.78
N GLN A 16 46.04 43.70 -39.61
CA GLN A 16 45.24 42.49 -39.91
C GLN A 16 45.48 41.30 -38.98
N LYS A 17 46.63 41.19 -38.30
CA LYS A 17 46.91 40.05 -37.38
C LYS A 17 46.25 40.20 -36.01
N ALA A 18 46.19 41.41 -35.44
CA ALA A 18 45.55 41.65 -34.14
C ALA A 18 44.02 41.52 -34.19
N ARG A 19 43.38 41.89 -35.32
CA ARG A 19 41.93 41.73 -35.50
C ARG A 19 41.48 40.27 -35.66
N LYS A 20 42.31 39.38 -36.22
CA LYS A 20 41.96 37.96 -36.37
C LYS A 20 42.04 37.18 -35.07
N PHE A 21 42.99 37.49 -34.18
CA PHE A 21 43.19 36.75 -32.93
C PHE A 21 42.15 37.10 -31.85
N PHE A 22 41.72 38.37 -31.78
CA PHE A 22 40.63 38.77 -30.88
C PHE A 22 39.24 38.33 -31.35
N SER A 23 39.04 38.19 -32.66
CA SER A 23 37.75 37.76 -33.23
C SER A 23 37.44 36.29 -32.94
N THR A 24 38.41 35.38 -33.06
CA THR A 24 38.18 33.94 -32.89
C THR A 24 37.93 33.54 -31.43
N HIS A 25 38.61 34.16 -30.46
CA HIS A 25 38.39 33.87 -29.03
C HIS A 25 37.04 34.41 -28.51
N TYR A 26 36.62 35.59 -28.99
CA TYR A 26 35.30 36.13 -28.67
C TYR A 26 34.17 35.30 -29.30
N LEU A 27 34.34 34.86 -30.56
CA LEU A 27 33.40 33.97 -31.23
C LEU A 27 33.26 32.62 -30.51
N TRP A 28 34.35 32.05 -30.00
CA TRP A 28 34.29 30.78 -29.24
C TRP A 28 33.59 30.93 -27.89
N ARG A 29 33.85 32.02 -27.15
CA ARG A 29 33.15 32.31 -25.89
C ARG A 29 31.67 32.61 -26.09
N PHE A 30 31.32 33.32 -27.16
CA PHE A 30 29.93 33.58 -27.51
C PHE A 30 29.21 32.27 -27.86
N ARG A 31 29.82 31.41 -28.68
CA ARG A 31 29.24 30.10 -29.03
C ARG A 31 29.06 29.19 -27.82
N TYR A 32 30.01 29.15 -26.90
CA TYR A 32 29.87 28.39 -25.65
C TYR A 32 28.77 28.95 -24.75
N ALA A 33 28.68 30.27 -24.59
CA ALA A 33 27.62 30.90 -23.82
C ALA A 33 26.24 30.65 -24.44
N THR A 34 26.12 30.73 -25.78
CA THR A 34 24.86 30.43 -26.48
C THR A 34 24.46 28.98 -26.30
N VAL A 35 25.39 28.02 -26.43
CA VAL A 35 25.10 26.59 -26.21
C VAL A 35 24.69 26.34 -24.76
N LEU A 36 25.36 26.94 -23.78
CA LEU A 36 25.01 26.78 -22.37
C LEU A 36 23.62 27.35 -22.06
N ILE A 37 23.29 28.53 -22.62
CA ILE A 37 21.96 29.13 -22.47
C ILE A 37 20.89 28.25 -23.11
N VAL A 38 21.14 27.69 -24.31
CA VAL A 38 20.20 26.76 -24.97
C VAL A 38 20.03 25.49 -24.15
N CYS A 39 21.10 24.91 -23.60
CA CYS A 39 21.01 23.73 -22.74
C CYS A 39 20.26 24.01 -21.43
N VAL A 40 20.49 25.16 -20.79
CA VAL A 40 19.77 25.57 -19.58
C VAL A 40 18.30 25.84 -19.89
N PHE A 41 17.99 26.50 -21.00
CA PHE A 41 16.61 26.75 -21.42
C PHE A 41 15.92 25.43 -21.77
N PHE A 42 16.59 24.51 -22.47
CA PHE A 42 16.07 23.19 -22.79
C PHE A 42 15.86 22.34 -21.53
N TYR A 43 16.78 22.39 -20.56
CA TYR A 43 16.64 21.73 -19.26
C TYR A 43 15.50 22.33 -18.44
N ILE A 44 15.36 23.66 -18.36
CA ILE A 44 14.23 24.31 -17.69
C ILE A 44 12.93 23.98 -18.41
N THR A 45 12.92 23.93 -19.74
CA THR A 45 11.75 23.55 -20.53
C THR A 45 11.40 22.09 -20.30
N LEU A 46 12.35 21.16 -20.29
CA LEU A 46 12.13 19.75 -19.95
C LEU A 46 11.73 19.57 -18.49
N TYR A 47 12.33 20.31 -17.55
CA TYR A 47 11.96 20.29 -16.14
C TYR A 47 10.52 20.76 -15.96
N TYR A 48 10.14 21.86 -16.63
CA TYR A 48 8.75 22.32 -16.63
C TYR A 48 7.84 21.36 -17.37
N TYR A 49 8.19 20.79 -18.52
CA TYR A 49 7.32 19.85 -19.26
C TYR A 49 7.25 18.45 -18.64
N ALA A 50 8.27 17.99 -17.93
CA ALA A 50 8.30 16.69 -17.25
C ALA A 50 7.68 16.76 -15.85
N LEU A 51 7.72 17.93 -15.19
CA LEU A 51 6.97 18.19 -13.95
C LEU A 51 5.60 18.83 -14.18
N TYR A 52 5.31 19.32 -15.39
CA TYR A 52 3.95 19.40 -15.92
C TYR A 52 3.52 17.97 -16.27
N SER A 53 3.42 17.12 -15.25
CA SER A 53 2.32 16.21 -15.23
C SER A 53 1.11 17.13 -15.07
N PRO A 54 0.32 17.43 -16.12
CA PRO A 54 -0.99 17.95 -15.82
C PRO A 54 -1.58 16.93 -14.86
N VAL A 55 -2.05 17.38 -13.69
CA VAL A 55 -3.12 16.65 -13.04
C VAL A 55 -4.17 16.56 -14.14
N ILE A 56 -4.23 15.43 -14.82
CA ILE A 56 -5.34 15.10 -15.70
C ILE A 56 -6.47 14.88 -14.72
N LEU A 57 -7.06 15.99 -14.25
CA LEU A 57 -8.48 16.01 -14.00
C LEU A 57 -9.05 15.72 -15.37
N ASP A 58 -9.32 14.43 -15.61
CA ASP A 58 -10.06 14.04 -16.79
C ASP A 58 -11.30 14.96 -16.81
N ASN A 59 -11.45 15.72 -17.89
CA ASN A 59 -12.48 16.74 -18.00
C ASN A 59 -13.89 16.10 -18.05
N GLY A 60 -14.00 14.77 -17.92
CA GLY A 60 -15.21 14.07 -17.49
C GLY A 60 -15.56 14.20 -15.99
N PHE A 61 -14.67 14.65 -15.10
CA PHE A 61 -14.87 14.66 -13.64
C PHE A 61 -15.55 15.91 -13.07
N ALA A 62 -15.47 17.07 -13.73
CA ALA A 62 -16.13 18.29 -13.24
C ALA A 62 -17.67 18.28 -13.39
N GLY A 63 -18.22 17.28 -14.10
CA GLY A 63 -19.66 17.12 -14.31
C GLY A 63 -20.39 16.28 -13.25
N ASN A 64 -19.68 15.67 -12.28
CA ASN A 64 -20.24 14.64 -11.40
C ASN A 64 -20.16 14.97 -9.90
N VAL A 65 -19.98 16.22 -9.49
CA VAL A 65 -20.28 16.60 -8.11
C VAL A 65 -21.80 16.48 -7.94
N ASN A 66 -22.25 15.39 -7.35
CA ASN A 66 -23.66 15.18 -7.10
C ASN A 66 -24.07 16.06 -5.91
N ASN A 67 -24.52 17.28 -6.19
CA ASN A 67 -24.93 18.24 -5.17
C ASN A 67 -25.99 17.67 -4.21
N SER A 68 -26.84 16.74 -4.68
CA SER A 68 -27.82 16.08 -3.81
C SER A 68 -27.19 15.20 -2.72
N LEU A 69 -25.99 14.65 -2.94
CA LEU A 69 -25.25 13.90 -1.92
C LEU A 69 -24.60 14.85 -0.91
N VAL A 70 -24.04 15.97 -1.35
CA VAL A 70 -23.47 16.99 -0.46
C VAL A 70 -24.57 17.59 0.43
N ASP A 71 -25.74 17.86 -0.13
CA ASP A 71 -26.90 18.36 0.61
C ASP A 71 -27.42 17.32 1.63
N SER A 72 -27.38 16.02 1.31
CA SER A 72 -27.75 14.94 2.24
C SER A 72 -26.74 14.72 3.38
N LYS A 73 -25.51 15.24 3.24
CA LYS A 73 -24.41 15.16 4.22
C LYS A 73 -24.44 16.29 5.25
N ALA A 74 -25.18 17.37 4.99
CA ALA A 74 -25.19 18.55 5.84
C ALA A 74 -25.68 18.20 7.27
N GLY A 75 -24.75 18.17 8.23
CA GLY A 75 -25.03 17.84 9.64
C GLY A 75 -24.80 16.38 10.05
N HIS A 76 -24.30 15.53 9.15
CA HIS A 76 -23.96 14.13 9.44
C HIS A 76 -22.44 13.90 9.43
N ASN A 77 -21.94 13.10 10.38
CA ASN A 77 -20.52 12.75 10.50
C ASN A 77 -20.14 11.49 9.69
N TYR A 78 -21.09 10.91 8.96
CA TYR A 78 -20.86 9.72 8.13
C TYR A 78 -21.74 9.73 6.87
N MET A 79 -21.38 8.91 5.90
CA MET A 79 -22.16 8.64 4.68
C MET A 79 -21.91 7.22 4.20
N ILE A 80 -22.98 6.51 3.85
CA ILE A 80 -22.89 5.26 3.07
C ILE A 80 -22.71 5.62 1.61
N ILE A 81 -21.60 5.20 0.99
CA ILE A 81 -21.27 5.54 -0.40
C ILE A 81 -21.53 4.40 -1.38
N ALA A 82 -21.61 3.16 -0.89
CA ALA A 82 -21.94 1.98 -1.68
C ALA A 82 -22.58 0.91 -0.80
N HIS A 83 -23.39 0.07 -1.44
CA HIS A 83 -23.98 -1.13 -0.86
C HIS A 83 -23.95 -2.24 -1.91
N GLY A 84 -23.71 -3.47 -1.48
CA GLY A 84 -23.71 -4.62 -2.37
C GLY A 84 -23.87 -5.93 -1.61
N CYS A 85 -24.67 -6.84 -2.18
CA CYS A 85 -24.85 -8.18 -1.64
C CYS A 85 -24.19 -9.22 -2.54
N SER A 86 -23.49 -10.15 -1.91
CA SER A 86 -22.87 -11.28 -2.58
C SER A 86 -23.91 -12.35 -2.92
N PRO A 87 -23.96 -12.83 -4.17
CA PRO A 87 -24.78 -13.97 -4.53
C PRO A 87 -24.19 -15.30 -4.07
N GLU A 88 -22.93 -15.34 -3.61
CA GLU A 88 -22.23 -16.56 -3.23
C GLU A 88 -22.28 -16.83 -1.72
N THR A 89 -22.23 -15.76 -0.92
CA THR A 89 -22.19 -15.87 0.55
C THR A 89 -23.50 -15.42 1.23
N ASP A 90 -24.46 -14.90 0.45
CA ASP A 90 -25.68 -14.22 0.95
C ASP A 90 -25.40 -13.07 1.94
N ARG A 91 -24.16 -12.55 1.97
CA ARG A 91 -23.78 -11.40 2.80
C ARG A 91 -23.94 -10.10 2.06
N CYS A 92 -24.37 -9.07 2.78
CA CYS A 92 -24.43 -7.71 2.26
C CYS A 92 -23.38 -6.84 2.95
N TYR A 93 -22.85 -5.89 2.19
CA TYR A 93 -21.74 -5.04 2.58
C TYR A 93 -22.12 -3.59 2.33
N SER A 94 -21.77 -2.73 3.27
CA SER A 94 -21.87 -1.28 3.13
C SER A 94 -20.48 -0.66 3.16
N VAL A 95 -20.23 0.31 2.28
CA VAL A 95 -19.02 1.14 2.32
C VAL A 95 -19.39 2.49 2.91
N VAL A 96 -18.74 2.86 4.01
CA VAL A 96 -19.10 4.02 4.81
C VAL A 96 -17.89 4.93 4.97
N ASP A 97 -18.04 6.20 4.59
CA ASP A 97 -17.06 7.23 4.95
C ASP A 97 -17.52 7.92 6.23
N GLN A 98 -16.63 8.09 7.20
CA GLN A 98 -16.97 8.77 8.46
C GLN A 98 -15.82 9.61 9.01
N ILE A 99 -16.18 10.72 9.65
CA ILE A 99 -15.26 11.59 10.37
C ILE A 99 -14.87 10.91 11.68
N VAL A 100 -13.57 10.77 11.92
CA VAL A 100 -13.02 10.24 13.17
C VAL A 100 -13.19 11.27 14.29
N PRO A 101 -13.83 10.90 15.41
CA PRO A 101 -14.00 11.79 16.57
C PRO A 101 -12.66 12.31 17.14
N GLU A 102 -12.63 13.54 17.65
CA GLU A 102 -11.39 14.18 18.10
C GLU A 102 -10.68 13.47 19.25
N ASN A 103 -11.46 12.87 20.15
CA ASN A 103 -10.98 12.03 21.25
C ASN A 103 -10.28 10.76 20.76
N GLU A 104 -10.56 10.30 19.53
CA GLU A 104 -10.04 9.06 18.94
C GLU A 104 -8.87 9.30 17.98
N ARG A 105 -8.63 10.57 17.58
CA ARG A 105 -7.47 11.02 16.79
C ARG A 105 -6.15 10.92 17.58
N LYS A 106 -5.68 9.70 17.86
CA LYS A 106 -4.40 9.43 18.55
C LYS A 106 -3.22 10.02 17.74
N ASN A 107 -2.56 11.04 18.28
CA ASN A 107 -1.45 11.81 17.67
C ASN A 107 -1.81 12.66 16.43
N GLU A 108 -3.08 12.72 16.04
CA GLU A 108 -3.55 13.41 14.84
C GLU A 108 -4.39 14.66 15.15
N LYS A 109 -4.39 15.10 16.42
CA LYS A 109 -5.16 16.28 16.88
C LYS A 109 -4.85 17.57 16.14
N ALA A 110 -3.68 17.65 15.49
CA ALA A 110 -3.27 18.81 14.70
C ALA A 110 -3.89 18.85 13.28
N LEU A 111 -4.54 17.78 12.84
CA LEU A 111 -5.23 17.71 11.54
C LEU A 111 -6.66 18.22 11.69
N GLU A 112 -7.08 19.14 10.81
CA GLU A 112 -8.39 19.78 10.88
C GLU A 112 -9.54 18.76 10.85
N GLU A 113 -9.46 17.75 9.98
CA GLU A 113 -10.45 16.67 9.84
C GLU A 113 -9.75 15.36 9.43
N VAL A 114 -10.15 14.25 10.05
CA VAL A 114 -9.67 12.90 9.71
C VAL A 114 -10.88 12.08 9.29
N VAL A 115 -10.83 11.49 8.10
CA VAL A 115 -11.92 10.69 7.56
C VAL A 115 -11.41 9.31 7.22
N GLU A 116 -12.20 8.32 7.58
CA GLU A 116 -11.94 6.91 7.32
C GLU A 116 -13.04 6.35 6.44
N ARG A 117 -12.66 5.40 5.59
CA ARG A 117 -13.56 4.57 4.80
C ARG A 117 -13.57 3.16 5.37
N HIS A 118 -14.76 2.69 5.67
CA HIS A 118 -15.02 1.40 6.29
C HIS A 118 -15.76 0.49 5.32
N MET A 119 -15.37 -0.76 5.27
CA MET A 119 -16.20 -1.84 4.75
C MET A 119 -16.86 -2.50 5.96
N VAL A 120 -18.18 -2.54 6.00
CA VAL A 120 -18.92 -3.19 7.09
C VAL A 120 -19.81 -4.28 6.50
N VAL A 121 -19.99 -5.35 7.26
CA VAL A 121 -20.96 -6.41 6.95
C VAL A 121 -22.29 -6.01 7.58
N ASP A 122 -23.37 -6.02 6.80
CA ASP A 122 -24.70 -5.68 7.29
C ASP A 122 -25.10 -6.64 8.43
N GLY A 123 -25.60 -6.10 9.54
CA GLY A 123 -25.89 -6.82 10.79
C GLY A 123 -24.71 -6.91 11.77
N PHE A 124 -23.52 -6.43 11.38
CA PHE A 124 -22.31 -6.35 12.21
C PHE A 124 -21.67 -4.95 12.11
N GLU A 125 -22.49 -3.90 12.15
CA GLU A 125 -22.08 -2.52 11.88
C GLU A 125 -21.10 -1.94 12.91
N GLU A 126 -21.02 -2.54 14.11
CA GLU A 126 -20.04 -2.19 15.14
C GLU A 126 -18.62 -2.63 14.78
N THR A 127 -18.47 -3.53 13.81
CA THR A 127 -17.19 -4.09 13.38
C THR A 127 -16.94 -3.80 11.90
N SER A 128 -15.83 -3.13 11.61
CA SER A 128 -15.38 -2.95 10.24
C SER A 128 -14.55 -4.15 9.81
N ASP A 129 -14.89 -4.69 8.65
CA ASP A 129 -14.08 -5.72 7.98
C ASP A 129 -12.77 -5.11 7.47
N THR A 130 -12.82 -3.88 6.96
CA THR A 130 -11.61 -3.12 6.58
C THR A 130 -11.80 -1.64 6.83
N ILE A 131 -10.70 -0.97 7.20
CA ILE A 131 -10.65 0.49 7.40
C ILE A 131 -9.42 1.04 6.65
N VAL A 132 -9.64 2.08 5.86
CA VAL A 132 -8.57 2.87 5.23
C VAL A 132 -8.77 4.36 5.51
N ARG A 133 -7.67 5.09 5.60
CA ARG A 133 -7.73 6.55 5.69
C ARG A 133 -7.94 7.15 4.30
N ILE A 134 -8.75 8.21 4.23
CA ILE A 134 -8.93 9.00 3.01
C ILE A 134 -8.61 10.49 3.26
N TYR A 135 -8.06 11.16 2.26
CA TYR A 135 -7.71 12.58 2.31
C TYR A 135 -8.52 13.40 1.32
N SER A 136 -9.09 14.50 1.83
CA SER A 136 -9.70 15.50 0.99
C SER A 136 -8.65 16.23 0.13
N PRO A 137 -9.03 16.68 -1.07
CA PRO A 137 -8.27 17.72 -1.75
C PRO A 137 -8.13 18.93 -0.82
N GLN A 138 -6.97 19.59 -0.88
CA GLN A 138 -6.62 20.65 0.07
C GLN A 138 -7.69 21.75 0.14
N GLY A 139 -8.18 22.02 1.35
CA GLY A 139 -9.17 23.07 1.61
C GLY A 139 -10.64 22.63 1.57
N PHE A 140 -10.94 21.35 1.31
CA PHE A 140 -12.30 20.83 1.33
C PHE A 140 -12.60 20.03 2.61
N LYS A 141 -13.78 20.27 3.19
CA LYS A 141 -14.31 19.50 4.32
C LYS A 141 -15.19 18.34 3.84
N PHE A 142 -15.38 17.36 4.71
CA PHE A 142 -16.25 16.21 4.47
C PHE A 142 -17.69 16.61 4.17
N SER A 143 -18.22 17.59 4.90
CA SER A 143 -19.59 18.09 4.72
C SER A 143 -19.82 18.87 3.42
N GLU A 144 -18.74 19.33 2.78
CA GLU A 144 -18.79 20.27 1.65
C GLU A 144 -18.29 19.62 0.35
N SER A 145 -17.87 18.35 0.38
CA SER A 145 -17.30 17.67 -0.78
C SER A 145 -17.65 16.19 -0.85
N ASP A 146 -17.47 15.63 -2.04
CA ASP A 146 -17.75 14.23 -2.30
C ASP A 146 -16.53 13.36 -1.97
N SER A 147 -16.59 12.70 -0.81
CA SER A 147 -15.55 11.80 -0.29
C SER A 147 -15.29 10.57 -1.18
N ARG A 148 -16.21 10.24 -2.09
CA ARG A 148 -16.00 9.20 -3.11
C ARG A 148 -14.82 9.50 -4.02
N MET A 149 -14.47 10.78 -4.19
CA MET A 149 -13.36 11.25 -5.03
C MET A 149 -12.06 11.47 -4.26
N TRP A 150 -12.06 11.25 -2.94
CA TRP A 150 -10.90 11.50 -2.09
C TRP A 150 -9.82 10.46 -2.28
N THR A 151 -8.57 10.83 -2.00
CA THR A 151 -7.42 9.93 -2.18
C THR A 151 -7.31 8.99 -1.01
N ILE A 152 -7.08 7.70 -1.29
CA ILE A 152 -6.92 6.65 -0.28
C ILE A 152 -5.45 6.55 0.12
N ASP A 153 -5.19 6.40 1.41
CA ASP A 153 -3.84 6.31 1.99
C ASP A 153 -3.51 4.89 2.46
N HIS A 154 -2.93 4.11 1.55
CA HIS A 154 -2.46 2.76 1.85
C HIS A 154 -1.24 2.70 2.77
N ARG A 155 -0.67 3.85 3.15
CA ARG A 155 0.43 3.94 4.10
C ARG A 155 -0.05 4.03 5.55
N SER A 156 -1.33 4.30 5.76
CA SER A 156 -1.93 4.41 7.10
C SER A 156 -2.57 3.09 7.50
N LEU A 157 -2.06 2.51 8.59
CA LEU A 157 -2.63 1.30 9.19
C LEU A 157 -3.57 1.67 10.33
N ARG A 158 -4.81 1.19 10.27
CA ARG A 158 -5.85 1.50 11.28
C ARG A 158 -6.08 0.39 12.30
N ALA A 159 -5.58 -0.82 12.04
CA ALA A 159 -5.65 -1.97 12.94
C ALA A 159 -4.26 -2.50 13.32
N GLN A 160 -4.05 -2.83 14.60
CA GLN A 160 -2.78 -3.36 15.11
C GLN A 160 -2.46 -4.73 14.53
N TYR A 161 -3.48 -5.58 14.32
CA TYR A 161 -3.26 -6.91 13.76
C TYR A 161 -2.74 -6.85 12.33
N ILE A 162 -3.25 -5.93 11.49
CA ILE A 162 -2.71 -5.71 10.13
C ILE A 162 -1.25 -5.29 10.20
N ALA A 163 -0.88 -4.38 11.11
CA ALA A 163 0.52 -3.99 11.30
C ALA A 163 1.39 -5.17 11.73
N ALA A 164 0.88 -6.08 12.56
CA ALA A 164 1.57 -7.30 12.95
C ALA A 164 1.68 -8.31 11.79
N LEU A 165 0.64 -8.48 10.97
CA LEU A 165 0.68 -9.29 9.75
C LEU A 165 1.74 -8.78 8.77
N ILE A 166 1.78 -7.46 8.55
CA ILE A 166 2.79 -6.81 7.68
C ILE A 166 4.19 -6.98 8.25
N SER A 167 4.36 -6.84 9.57
CA SER A 167 5.68 -6.91 10.21
C SER A 167 6.22 -8.34 10.28
N ALA A 168 5.35 -9.35 10.34
CA ALA A 168 5.71 -10.74 10.54
C ALA A 168 6.72 -11.29 9.51
N PRO A 169 6.54 -11.12 8.20
CA PRO A 169 7.51 -11.55 7.19
C PRO A 169 8.90 -10.95 7.35
N PHE A 170 9.00 -9.68 7.78
CA PHE A 170 10.29 -9.02 7.99
C PHE A 170 10.96 -9.53 9.26
N LEU A 171 10.18 -9.67 10.35
CA LEU A 171 10.67 -10.19 11.64
C LEU A 171 11.42 -11.52 11.47
N VAL A 172 10.90 -12.40 10.60
CA VAL A 172 11.49 -13.72 10.35
C VAL A 172 12.37 -13.78 9.11
N THR A 173 12.66 -12.64 8.47
CA THR A 173 13.54 -12.52 7.27
C THR A 173 13.02 -13.19 6.00
N ALA A 174 11.73 -13.52 5.93
CA ALA A 174 11.09 -13.96 4.70
C ALA A 174 11.07 -12.83 3.65
N LEU A 175 10.87 -11.59 4.13
CA LEU A 175 11.09 -10.34 3.43
C LEU A 175 12.20 -9.52 4.11
N SER A 176 12.85 -8.62 3.36
CA SER A 176 13.91 -7.74 3.84
C SER A 176 13.44 -6.29 3.96
N LEU A 177 13.97 -5.54 4.92
CA LEU A 177 13.78 -4.09 5.00
C LEU A 177 14.51 -3.36 3.86
N VAL A 178 15.51 -3.98 3.25
CA VAL A 178 16.21 -3.44 2.09
C VAL A 178 15.40 -3.77 0.84
N GLU A 179 14.79 -2.74 0.24
CA GLU A 179 13.88 -2.88 -0.90
C GLU A 179 14.47 -3.78 -2.02
N THR A 180 15.72 -3.54 -2.44
CA THR A 180 16.36 -4.28 -3.53
C THR A 180 16.53 -5.78 -3.25
N GLU A 181 16.57 -6.19 -1.98
CA GLU A 181 16.68 -7.61 -1.60
C GLU A 181 15.36 -8.37 -1.76
N ASN A 182 14.24 -7.64 -1.91
CA ASN A 182 12.93 -8.23 -2.16
C ASN A 182 12.65 -8.46 -3.66
N GLN A 183 13.64 -8.30 -4.53
CA GLN A 183 13.50 -8.60 -5.95
C GLN A 183 13.09 -10.07 -6.14
N ASN A 184 11.97 -10.30 -6.83
CA ASN A 184 11.38 -11.63 -7.07
C ASN A 184 10.84 -12.34 -5.82
N LYS A 185 10.62 -11.61 -4.72
CA LYS A 185 9.85 -12.11 -3.59
C LYS A 185 8.37 -12.20 -3.94
N SER A 186 7.71 -13.18 -3.36
CA SER A 186 6.33 -13.53 -3.67
C SER A 186 5.50 -13.72 -2.41
N VAL A 187 4.34 -13.06 -2.38
CA VAL A 187 3.37 -13.10 -1.28
C VAL A 187 2.05 -13.65 -1.82
N LEU A 188 1.51 -14.65 -1.14
CA LEU A 188 0.14 -15.12 -1.30
C LEU A 188 -0.66 -14.67 -0.09
N GLU A 189 -1.72 -13.90 -0.30
CA GLU A 189 -2.68 -13.50 0.73
C GLU A 189 -3.99 -14.25 0.47
N ILE A 190 -4.55 -14.87 1.50
CA ILE A 190 -5.88 -15.50 1.46
C ILE A 190 -6.82 -14.69 2.34
N GLY A 191 -7.82 -14.07 1.72
CA GLY A 191 -8.67 -13.02 2.29
C GLY A 191 -8.14 -11.64 1.90
N LEU A 192 -8.87 -10.91 1.04
CA LEU A 192 -8.48 -9.58 0.58
C LEU A 192 -9.00 -8.48 1.51
N GLY A 193 -10.25 -8.62 1.96
CA GLY A 193 -11.00 -7.51 2.56
C GLY A 193 -11.00 -6.29 1.63
N GLY A 194 -10.65 -5.11 2.15
CA GLY A 194 -10.42 -3.90 1.36
C GLY A 194 -8.96 -3.70 0.91
N GLY A 195 -8.07 -4.66 1.12
CA GLY A 195 -6.67 -4.62 0.66
C GLY A 195 -5.70 -3.85 1.57
N SER A 196 -5.95 -3.77 2.88
CA SER A 196 -5.07 -3.03 3.79
C SER A 196 -3.68 -3.67 3.94
N PHE A 197 -3.57 -5.00 3.88
CA PHE A 197 -2.29 -5.70 3.97
C PHE A 197 -1.51 -5.63 2.66
N ASP A 198 -2.10 -6.09 1.55
CA ASP A 198 -1.40 -6.18 0.26
C ASP A 198 -1.07 -4.81 -0.33
N MET A 199 -1.97 -3.84 -0.26
CA MET A 199 -1.71 -2.51 -0.81
C MET A 199 -0.66 -1.76 0.00
N PHE A 200 -0.56 -1.99 1.32
CA PHE A 200 0.54 -1.43 2.12
C PHE A 200 1.88 -2.00 1.63
N ILE A 201 2.01 -3.32 1.51
CA ILE A 201 3.25 -3.94 1.02
C ILE A 201 3.55 -3.46 -0.41
N HIS A 202 2.53 -3.35 -1.26
CA HIS A 202 2.69 -2.90 -2.64
C HIS A 202 3.20 -1.45 -2.74
N GLU A 203 2.71 -0.56 -1.86
CA GLU A 203 3.12 0.86 -1.83
C GLU A 203 4.59 1.02 -1.41
N PHE A 204 5.06 0.24 -0.43
CA PHE A 204 6.44 0.34 0.09
C PHE A 204 7.45 -0.58 -0.61
N TYR A 205 6.99 -1.68 -1.20
CA TYR A 205 7.82 -2.70 -1.84
C TYR A 205 7.21 -3.16 -3.19
N PRO A 206 7.12 -2.26 -4.19
CA PRO A 206 6.44 -2.52 -5.47
C PRO A 206 7.04 -3.67 -6.31
N GLN A 207 8.26 -4.11 -6.00
CA GLN A 207 8.97 -5.25 -6.58
C GLN A 207 8.48 -6.61 -6.06
N VAL A 208 7.80 -6.65 -4.92
CA VAL A 208 7.20 -7.86 -4.36
C VAL A 208 5.99 -8.24 -5.21
N SER A 209 5.93 -9.50 -5.64
CA SER A 209 4.80 -10.02 -6.40
C SER A 209 3.73 -10.55 -5.45
N ILE A 210 2.57 -9.91 -5.40
CA ILE A 210 1.48 -10.21 -4.47
C ILE A 210 0.29 -10.81 -5.25
N THR A 211 -0.24 -11.92 -4.76
CA THR A 211 -1.51 -12.49 -5.20
C THR A 211 -2.44 -12.56 -4.00
N ALA A 212 -3.51 -11.78 -4.02
CA ALA A 212 -4.60 -11.89 -3.06
C ALA A 212 -5.69 -12.82 -3.61
N VAL A 213 -6.14 -13.77 -2.81
CA VAL A 213 -7.24 -14.68 -3.15
C VAL A 213 -8.42 -14.36 -2.25
N GLU A 214 -9.51 -13.91 -2.86
CA GLU A 214 -10.74 -13.54 -2.18
C GLU A 214 -11.84 -14.51 -2.55
N LEU A 215 -12.58 -15.01 -1.55
CA LEU A 215 -13.70 -15.91 -1.80
C LEU A 215 -14.88 -15.16 -2.41
N ASP A 216 -15.17 -13.96 -1.89
CA ASP A 216 -16.38 -13.22 -2.23
C ASP A 216 -16.15 -12.20 -3.37
N PRO A 217 -16.74 -12.40 -4.57
CA PRO A 217 -16.62 -11.45 -5.67
C PRO A 217 -17.14 -10.05 -5.33
N MET A 218 -18.08 -9.92 -4.40
CA MET A 218 -18.58 -8.61 -3.96
C MET A 218 -17.51 -7.85 -3.18
N VAL A 219 -16.79 -8.52 -2.28
CA VAL A 219 -15.67 -7.92 -1.53
C VAL A 219 -14.58 -7.46 -2.49
N ALA A 220 -14.15 -8.33 -3.41
CA ALA A 220 -13.17 -7.97 -4.42
C ALA A 220 -13.58 -6.75 -5.26
N LYS A 221 -14.86 -6.69 -5.65
CA LYS A 221 -15.43 -5.56 -6.39
C LYS A 221 -15.40 -4.27 -5.57
N LEU A 222 -15.85 -4.31 -4.31
CA LEU A 222 -15.87 -3.13 -3.44
C LEU A 222 -14.46 -2.64 -3.13
N ALA A 223 -13.52 -3.55 -2.88
CA ALA A 223 -12.10 -3.25 -2.65
C ALA A 223 -11.49 -2.49 -3.83
N ASN A 224 -11.71 -2.97 -5.05
CA ASN A 224 -11.24 -2.30 -6.27
C ASN A 224 -11.88 -0.93 -6.48
N GLN A 225 -13.21 -0.82 -6.30
CA GLN A 225 -13.94 0.41 -6.59
C GLN A 225 -13.72 1.50 -5.54
N TRP A 226 -13.64 1.13 -4.26
CA TRP A 226 -13.75 2.08 -3.14
C TRP A 226 -12.56 2.07 -2.21
N PHE A 227 -11.74 1.02 -2.20
CA PHE A 227 -10.54 0.94 -1.34
C PHE A 227 -9.24 1.11 -2.12
N GLY A 228 -9.32 1.45 -3.42
CA GLY A 228 -8.13 1.80 -4.20
C GLY A 228 -7.19 0.62 -4.40
N VAL A 229 -7.73 -0.59 -4.35
CA VAL A 229 -7.04 -1.82 -4.70
C VAL A 229 -6.79 -1.83 -6.20
N LYS A 230 -5.51 -1.81 -6.59
CA LYS A 230 -5.09 -1.68 -8.00
C LYS A 230 -4.47 -2.97 -8.51
N GLU A 231 -4.85 -3.36 -9.72
CA GLU A 231 -4.24 -4.48 -10.43
C GLU A 231 -3.03 -3.98 -11.25
N ASN A 232 -1.91 -4.71 -11.23
CA ASN A 232 -0.76 -4.51 -12.11
C ASN A 232 0.09 -5.78 -12.22
N ASP A 233 1.24 -5.70 -12.90
CA ASP A 233 2.14 -6.84 -13.13
C ASP A 233 2.68 -7.48 -11.83
N ARG A 234 2.65 -6.76 -10.71
CA ARG A 234 3.20 -7.18 -9.42
C ARG A 234 2.14 -7.38 -8.34
N ARG A 235 0.89 -6.99 -8.56
CA ARG A 235 -0.17 -7.19 -7.58
C ARG A 235 -1.48 -7.52 -8.28
N ARG A 236 -2.11 -8.62 -7.87
CA ARG A 236 -3.40 -9.04 -8.43
C ARG A 236 -4.38 -9.64 -7.41
N THR A 237 -5.67 -9.49 -7.68
CA THR A 237 -6.74 -10.22 -6.99
C THR A 237 -7.25 -11.39 -7.84
N ILE A 238 -7.45 -12.55 -7.21
CA ILE A 238 -8.09 -13.72 -7.79
C ILE A 238 -9.33 -14.02 -6.95
N VAL A 239 -10.49 -14.13 -7.58
CA VAL A 239 -11.71 -14.60 -6.93
C VAL A 239 -11.73 -16.13 -7.02
N ASP A 240 -11.47 -16.82 -5.92
CA ASP A 240 -11.43 -18.29 -5.82
C ASP A 240 -11.49 -18.73 -4.35
N ASP A 241 -11.76 -20.02 -4.10
CA ASP A 241 -11.57 -20.59 -2.76
C ASP A 241 -10.07 -20.67 -2.44
N GLY A 242 -9.69 -20.12 -1.29
CA GLY A 242 -8.28 -20.04 -0.88
C GLY A 242 -7.60 -21.40 -0.76
N MET A 243 -8.28 -22.42 -0.23
CA MET A 243 -7.70 -23.75 -0.08
C MET A 243 -7.60 -24.48 -1.42
N ASP A 244 -8.57 -24.30 -2.31
CA ASP A 244 -8.48 -24.84 -3.66
C ASP A 244 -7.38 -24.16 -4.47
N PHE A 245 -7.20 -22.84 -4.34
CA PHE A 245 -6.07 -22.13 -4.91
C PHE A 245 -4.72 -22.68 -4.39
N ILE A 246 -4.59 -22.92 -3.08
CA ILE A 246 -3.40 -23.51 -2.46
C ILE A 246 -3.11 -24.91 -3.04
N ARG A 247 -4.13 -25.76 -3.16
CA ARG A 247 -3.97 -27.11 -3.75
C ARG A 247 -3.60 -27.07 -5.23
N GLN A 248 -4.14 -26.12 -5.98
CA GLN A 248 -3.75 -25.91 -7.37
C GLN A 248 -2.30 -25.42 -7.47
N SER A 249 -1.89 -24.49 -6.61
CA SER A 249 -0.51 -24.00 -6.50
C SER A 249 0.47 -25.13 -6.21
N GLN A 250 0.11 -26.02 -5.27
CA GLN A 250 0.87 -27.23 -4.99
C GLN A 250 1.02 -28.13 -6.23
N LYS A 251 -0.04 -28.34 -7.00
CA LYS A 251 0.01 -29.13 -8.26
C LYS A 251 0.86 -28.47 -9.34
N ARG A 252 0.88 -27.14 -9.40
CA ARG A 252 1.73 -26.37 -10.34
C ARG A 252 3.19 -26.33 -9.92
N GLY A 253 3.50 -26.64 -8.65
CA GLY A 253 4.84 -26.51 -8.09
C GLY A 253 5.19 -25.07 -7.72
N ASP A 254 4.17 -24.22 -7.50
CA ASP A 254 4.37 -22.84 -7.06
C ASP A 254 4.91 -22.82 -5.64
N SER A 255 5.76 -21.83 -5.34
CA SER A 255 6.25 -21.61 -3.98
C SER A 255 6.36 -20.12 -3.66
N TYR A 256 6.03 -19.77 -2.42
CA TYR A 256 5.91 -18.39 -1.95
C TYR A 256 6.91 -18.10 -0.82
N ASP A 257 7.40 -16.87 -0.76
CA ASP A 257 8.19 -16.40 0.38
C ASP A 257 7.29 -16.14 1.58
N VAL A 258 6.06 -15.69 1.35
CA VAL A 258 5.06 -15.47 2.39
C VAL A 258 3.73 -16.02 1.95
N VAL A 259 3.06 -16.75 2.83
CA VAL A 259 1.63 -17.05 2.72
C VAL A 259 0.94 -16.44 3.94
N VAL A 260 -0.06 -15.58 3.74
CA VAL A 260 -0.86 -14.97 4.81
C VAL A 260 -2.27 -15.52 4.72
N ILE A 261 -2.80 -15.96 5.87
CA ILE A 261 -4.18 -16.43 6.02
C ILE A 261 -4.92 -15.42 6.89
N ASP A 262 -5.72 -14.59 6.25
CA ASP A 262 -6.59 -13.59 6.86
C ASP A 262 -8.04 -13.78 6.38
N ALA A 263 -8.49 -15.03 6.42
CA ALA A 263 -9.83 -15.44 5.99
C ALA A 263 -10.70 -15.77 7.21
N CYS A 264 -11.78 -15.00 7.39
CA CYS A 264 -12.62 -15.03 8.56
C CYS A 264 -14.09 -15.35 8.25
N ASP A 265 -14.80 -15.94 9.22
CA ASP A 265 -16.26 -16.05 9.23
C ASP A 265 -16.83 -15.49 10.54
N VAL A 266 -17.47 -14.32 10.45
CA VAL A 266 -18.03 -13.58 11.60
C VAL A 266 -19.11 -14.36 12.36
N ASN A 267 -19.69 -15.41 11.77
CA ASN A 267 -20.71 -16.24 12.42
C ASN A 267 -20.13 -17.35 13.31
N MET A 268 -18.81 -17.40 13.50
CA MET A 268 -18.13 -18.44 14.27
C MET A 268 -17.55 -17.92 15.59
N ASN A 269 -17.45 -18.78 16.60
CA ASN A 269 -16.79 -18.44 17.85
C ASN A 269 -15.28 -18.23 17.70
N VAL A 270 -14.68 -18.85 16.69
CA VAL A 270 -13.30 -18.57 16.23
C VAL A 270 -13.42 -18.10 14.79
N PRO A 271 -13.66 -16.79 14.55
CA PRO A 271 -13.84 -16.26 13.21
C PRO A 271 -12.62 -16.46 12.32
N CYS A 272 -11.42 -16.20 12.85
CA CYS A 272 -10.19 -16.17 12.07
C CYS A 272 -9.15 -17.14 12.66
N PRO A 273 -8.45 -17.96 11.85
CA PRO A 273 -8.85 -18.33 10.50
C PRO A 273 -10.06 -19.28 10.54
N VAL A 274 -10.82 -19.35 9.44
CA VAL A 274 -11.89 -20.36 9.31
C VAL A 274 -11.35 -21.79 9.52
N LYS A 275 -12.24 -22.72 9.90
CA LYS A 275 -11.86 -24.07 10.36
C LYS A 275 -11.01 -24.84 9.36
N GLU A 276 -11.25 -24.63 8.07
CA GLU A 276 -10.58 -25.26 6.95
C GLU A 276 -9.06 -25.05 7.02
N PHE A 277 -8.59 -23.83 7.32
CA PHE A 277 -7.16 -23.53 7.41
C PHE A 277 -6.47 -24.09 8.68
N ARG A 278 -7.25 -24.61 9.63
CA ARG A 278 -6.74 -25.22 10.88
C ARG A 278 -6.56 -26.73 10.78
N LYS A 279 -7.05 -27.37 9.71
CA LYS A 279 -6.99 -28.83 9.57
C LYS A 279 -5.55 -29.29 9.28
N PRO A 280 -5.04 -30.36 9.93
CA PRO A 280 -3.66 -30.83 9.76
C PRO A 280 -3.25 -31.06 8.30
N GLU A 281 -4.12 -31.64 7.47
CA GLU A 281 -3.86 -31.87 6.06
C GLU A 281 -3.71 -30.57 5.25
N ASN A 282 -4.46 -29.53 5.62
CA ASN A 282 -4.41 -28.23 4.97
C ASN A 282 -3.21 -27.42 5.45
N LEU A 283 -2.83 -27.53 6.74
CA LEU A 283 -1.56 -26.99 7.25
C LEU A 283 -0.36 -27.58 6.51
N MET A 284 -0.38 -28.88 6.22
CA MET A 284 0.66 -29.53 5.42
C MET A 284 0.66 -29.05 3.96
N ALA A 285 -0.51 -28.82 3.36
CA ALA A 285 -0.61 -28.25 2.01
C ALA A 285 -0.01 -26.83 1.96
N MET A 286 -0.38 -25.96 2.90
CA MET A 286 0.18 -24.60 3.02
C MET A 286 1.69 -24.63 3.27
N LYS A 287 2.17 -25.50 4.16
CA LYS A 287 3.61 -25.70 4.38
C LYS A 287 4.31 -26.12 3.09
N SER A 288 3.71 -26.95 2.26
CA SER A 288 4.34 -27.47 1.04
C SER A 288 4.61 -26.38 -0.02
N ILE A 289 3.79 -25.32 -0.06
CA ILE A 289 3.96 -24.19 -0.99
C ILE A 289 4.82 -23.05 -0.44
N LEU A 290 5.40 -23.19 0.76
CA LEU A 290 6.40 -22.23 1.24
C LEU A 290 7.76 -22.51 0.61
N LYS A 291 8.53 -21.48 0.31
CA LYS A 291 9.98 -21.60 0.10
C LYS A 291 10.68 -22.01 1.40
N GLU A 292 11.94 -22.43 1.32
CA GLU A 292 12.70 -22.91 2.49
C GLU A 292 12.82 -21.86 3.60
N ASN A 293 13.06 -20.59 3.22
CA ASN A 293 13.10 -19.45 4.14
C ASN A 293 11.75 -18.69 4.18
N GLY A 294 10.67 -19.34 3.77
CA GLY A 294 9.35 -18.73 3.72
C GLY A 294 8.63 -18.79 5.07
N ALA A 295 7.61 -17.94 5.21
CA ALA A 295 6.78 -17.86 6.40
C ALA A 295 5.29 -18.04 6.05
N LEU A 296 4.59 -18.81 6.87
CA LEU A 296 3.13 -18.85 6.89
C LEU A 296 2.64 -18.02 8.08
N VAL A 297 1.78 -17.05 7.83
CA VAL A 297 1.29 -16.09 8.83
C VAL A 297 -0.22 -16.22 8.95
N PHE A 298 -0.74 -16.32 10.16
CA PHE A 298 -2.18 -16.37 10.44
C PHE A 298 -2.63 -15.17 11.27
N ASN A 299 -3.80 -14.64 10.92
CA ASN A 299 -4.63 -13.87 11.85
C ASN A 299 -5.50 -14.83 12.68
N LEU A 300 -5.34 -14.84 14.00
CA LEU A 300 -6.19 -15.58 14.93
C LEU A 300 -7.11 -14.62 15.68
N LEU A 301 -8.42 -14.81 15.53
CA LEU A 301 -9.46 -14.12 16.28
C LEU A 301 -10.36 -15.16 16.93
N THR A 302 -10.59 -14.99 18.23
CA THR A 302 -11.45 -15.86 19.03
C THR A 302 -12.37 -15.00 19.90
N LEU A 303 -13.66 -15.31 19.90
CA LEU A 303 -14.72 -14.61 20.63
C LEU A 303 -15.32 -15.45 21.79
N GLU A 304 -14.72 -16.62 22.09
CA GLU A 304 -15.11 -17.51 23.20
C GLU A 304 -14.85 -16.91 24.58
N GLU A 305 -15.59 -17.30 25.62
CA GLU A 305 -15.33 -16.84 27.00
C GLU A 305 -13.92 -17.24 27.51
N ASN A 306 -13.44 -18.42 27.09
CA ASN A 306 -12.14 -18.98 27.48
C ASN A 306 -11.05 -18.75 26.41
N VAL A 307 -11.00 -17.54 25.81
CA VAL A 307 -10.07 -17.16 24.72
C VAL A 307 -8.65 -17.71 24.92
N LYS A 308 -8.07 -17.55 26.12
CA LYS A 308 -6.67 -17.94 26.38
C LYS A 308 -6.39 -19.43 26.17
N GLU A 309 -7.28 -20.29 26.65
CA GLU A 309 -7.11 -21.75 26.55
C GLU A 309 -7.42 -22.23 25.13
N VAL A 310 -8.47 -21.68 24.51
CA VAL A 310 -8.82 -21.97 23.12
C VAL A 310 -7.70 -21.55 22.18
N ASN A 311 -7.16 -20.34 22.32
CA ASN A 311 -6.03 -19.86 21.52
C ASN A 311 -4.81 -20.74 21.71
N LYS A 312 -4.52 -21.19 22.95
CA LYS A 312 -3.40 -22.09 23.21
C LYS A 312 -3.52 -23.39 22.41
N GLN A 313 -4.68 -24.04 22.45
CA GLN A 313 -4.92 -25.30 21.72
C GLN A 313 -4.83 -25.12 20.20
N ILE A 314 -5.40 -24.02 19.67
CA ILE A 314 -5.35 -23.70 18.24
C ILE A 314 -3.90 -23.42 17.80
N VAL A 315 -3.17 -22.61 18.56
CA VAL A 315 -1.76 -22.29 18.28
C VAL A 315 -0.92 -23.56 18.31
N GLU A 316 -1.07 -24.41 19.32
CA GLU A 316 -0.34 -25.69 19.39
C GLU A 316 -0.59 -26.56 18.16
N SER A 317 -1.85 -26.70 17.72
CA SER A 317 -2.21 -27.46 16.52
C SER A 317 -1.67 -26.84 15.22
N ILE A 318 -1.74 -25.51 15.07
CA ILE A 318 -1.20 -24.80 13.90
C ILE A 318 0.32 -24.94 13.83
N CYS A 319 1.00 -24.86 14.97
CA CYS A 319 2.46 -24.89 15.04
C CYS A 319 3.05 -26.30 14.92
N GLU A 320 2.29 -27.37 15.25
CA GLU A 320 2.77 -28.77 15.28
C GLU A 320 3.50 -29.21 13.99
N PRO A 321 3.03 -28.88 12.77
CA PRO A 321 3.72 -29.29 11.55
C PRO A 321 5.02 -28.53 11.27
N PHE A 322 5.34 -27.46 11.99
CA PHE A 322 6.43 -26.52 11.67
C PHE A 322 7.63 -26.68 12.62
N SER A 323 8.81 -26.28 12.14
CA SER A 323 10.03 -26.39 12.96
C SER A 323 10.18 -25.25 13.97
N SER A 324 9.57 -24.11 13.69
CA SER A 324 9.49 -22.99 14.62
C SER A 324 8.21 -22.22 14.39
N CYS A 325 7.69 -21.66 15.48
CA CYS A 325 6.45 -20.91 15.50
C CYS A 325 6.62 -19.72 16.46
N LEU A 326 6.21 -18.54 16.04
CA LEU A 326 6.15 -17.35 16.88
C LEU A 326 4.69 -16.92 17.04
N ARG A 327 4.36 -16.40 18.22
CA ARG A 327 3.04 -15.88 18.55
C ARG A 327 3.19 -14.44 19.00
N ILE A 328 2.47 -13.53 18.34
CA ILE A 328 2.43 -12.11 18.67
C ILE A 328 1.03 -11.82 19.24
N ALA A 329 0.98 -11.55 20.54
CA ALA A 329 -0.24 -11.07 21.19
C ALA A 329 -0.28 -9.54 21.15
N LEU A 330 -1.43 -8.97 20.81
CA LEU A 330 -1.61 -7.52 20.68
C LEU A 330 -2.13 -6.93 21.98
N LYS A 331 -1.76 -5.67 22.25
CA LYS A 331 -2.10 -5.02 23.52
C LYS A 331 -3.50 -4.39 23.51
N ALA A 332 -3.94 -3.88 22.36
CA ALA A 332 -5.20 -3.14 22.23
C ALA A 332 -6.27 -3.89 21.41
N GLU A 333 -5.96 -5.08 20.92
CA GLU A 333 -6.85 -5.92 20.10
C GLU A 333 -6.80 -7.37 20.60
N VAL A 334 -7.88 -8.10 20.39
CA VAL A 334 -8.00 -9.52 20.77
C VAL A 334 -7.34 -10.47 19.77
N ASN A 335 -6.99 -9.95 18.58
CA ASN A 335 -6.30 -10.70 17.55
C ASN A 335 -4.89 -11.11 18.01
N GLU A 336 -4.45 -12.26 17.52
CA GLU A 336 -3.08 -12.73 17.66
C GLU A 336 -2.53 -13.09 16.29
N VAL A 337 -1.25 -12.80 16.06
CA VAL A 337 -0.57 -13.20 14.83
C VAL A 337 0.34 -14.39 15.10
N ILE A 338 0.17 -15.45 14.30
CA ILE A 338 0.99 -16.67 14.39
C ILE A 338 1.90 -16.73 13.17
N ILE A 339 3.19 -16.97 13.37
CA ILE A 339 4.18 -17.06 12.30
C ILE A 339 4.83 -18.45 12.34
N CYS A 340 4.68 -19.21 11.27
CA CYS A 340 5.15 -20.59 11.16
C CYS A 340 6.26 -20.71 10.11
N MET A 341 7.36 -21.39 10.44
CA MET A 341 8.56 -21.51 9.59
C MET A 341 9.02 -22.97 9.45
N LYS A 342 9.66 -23.27 8.30
CA LYS A 342 10.27 -24.59 8.03
C LYS A 342 11.61 -24.81 8.72
N TYR A 343 12.29 -23.74 9.13
CA TYR A 343 13.60 -23.77 9.79
C TYR A 343 13.47 -23.54 11.29
N LYS A 344 14.52 -23.91 12.02
CA LYS A 344 14.64 -23.62 13.45
C LYS A 344 15.14 -22.19 13.64
N VAL A 345 14.47 -21.41 14.47
CA VAL A 345 15.01 -20.13 14.94
C VAL A 345 16.02 -20.43 16.05
N SER A 346 17.32 -20.23 15.78
CA SER A 346 18.39 -20.57 16.72
C SER A 346 18.47 -19.65 17.94
N ASP A 347 18.02 -18.40 17.81
CA ASP A 347 17.95 -17.43 18.91
C ASP A 347 16.83 -16.39 18.65
N ALA A 348 15.59 -16.77 18.97
CA ALA A 348 14.43 -15.90 18.80
C ALA A 348 14.53 -14.62 19.68
N GLY A 349 15.20 -14.73 20.84
CA GLY A 349 15.39 -13.62 21.77
C GLY A 349 16.32 -12.55 21.18
N ALA A 350 17.42 -12.95 20.55
CA ALA A 350 18.31 -12.00 19.87
C ALA A 350 17.66 -11.33 18.65
N GLN A 351 16.84 -12.06 17.88
CA GLN A 351 16.08 -11.46 16.78
C GLN A 351 15.07 -10.43 17.27
N LEU A 352 14.26 -10.77 18.29
CA LEU A 352 13.32 -9.83 18.91
C LEU A 352 14.05 -8.61 19.51
N SER A 353 15.17 -8.83 20.20
CA SER A 353 15.99 -7.76 20.78
C SER A 353 16.58 -6.83 19.72
N PHE A 354 16.99 -7.36 18.57
CA PHE A 354 17.45 -6.54 17.44
C PHE A 354 16.36 -5.59 16.94
N TYR A 355 15.12 -6.09 16.79
CA TYR A 355 14.00 -5.26 16.39
C TYR A 355 13.65 -4.23 17.46
N GLU A 356 13.54 -4.63 18.74
CA GLU A 356 13.28 -3.70 19.84
C GLU A 356 14.32 -2.56 19.90
N GLN A 357 15.62 -2.88 19.74
CA GLN A 357 16.68 -1.88 19.69
C GLN A 357 16.63 -1.00 18.43
N SER A 358 16.25 -1.56 17.29
CA SER A 358 16.15 -0.83 16.02
C SER A 358 14.95 0.13 16.03
N PHE A 359 13.82 -0.25 16.64
CA PHE A 359 12.65 0.62 16.79
C PHE A 359 12.89 1.76 17.81
N ASP A 360 13.66 1.51 18.89
CA ASP A 360 13.98 2.54 19.89
C ASP A 360 14.99 3.58 19.34
N THR A 361 15.79 3.22 18.35
CA THR A 361 16.76 4.12 17.69
C THR A 361 16.22 4.82 16.44
N GLN A 362 15.17 4.30 15.80
CA GLN A 362 14.62 4.82 14.53
C GLN A 362 13.21 5.40 14.62
N GLY A 363 12.92 6.27 15.59
CA GLY A 363 11.71 7.10 15.60
C GLY A 363 11.56 8.10 14.42
N ARG A 364 12.15 7.80 13.26
CA ARG A 364 12.05 8.53 11.99
C ARG A 364 12.05 7.53 10.82
N ILE A 365 11.00 7.60 10.02
CA ILE A 365 10.91 6.95 8.70
C ILE A 365 12.08 7.48 7.84
N PRO A 366 12.85 6.62 7.15
CA PRO A 366 13.88 7.08 6.20
C PRO A 366 13.25 7.94 5.11
N GLN A 367 13.87 9.09 4.80
CA GLN A 367 13.46 9.99 3.72
C GLN A 367 13.79 9.44 2.34
#